data_AF-A0A705KXM7-F1
#
_entry.id   AF-A0A705KXM7-F1
#
_cell.length_a   1.000
_cell.length_b   1.000
_cell.length_c   1.000
_cell.angle_alpha   90.00
_cell.angle_beta   90.00
_cell.angle_gamma   90.00
#
_symmetry.space_group_name_H-M   'P 1'
#
loop_
_entity.id
_entity.type
_entity.pdbx_description
1 polymer ?
#
loop_
_entity_poly.entity_id
_entity_poly.type
_entity_poly.pdbx_seq_one_letter_code
_entity_poly.pdbx_strand_id
1 'polypeptide(L)'
;RIHDLEKFNLNRFRFRGSLSTASIDDFTRYSKDLADEGTRCFIDADNMRAVSVLNLGTIDEPGHADNTATLKLKKTAPFSALLSVNGERNSQKSLAEWIEDWADYLVGFDANGDAIQATKAAAAIRKITIEANQTADFE
;
A
#
# COMPACT_ATOMS: atom_id res chain seq x y z
N ARG A 1 -27.66 -13.72 -31.39
CA ARG A 1 -26.44 -13.05 -30.86
C ARG A 1 -26.71 -11.55 -30.90
N ILE A 2 -26.58 -10.85 -29.78
CA ILE A 2 -26.73 -9.38 -29.78
C ILE A 2 -25.48 -8.81 -30.44
N HIS A 3 -25.67 -7.96 -31.44
CA HIS A 3 -24.59 -7.27 -32.15
C HIS A 3 -24.54 -5.82 -31.69
N ASP A 4 -23.36 -5.37 -31.28
CA ASP A 4 -23.13 -3.98 -30.90
C ASP A 4 -23.08 -3.07 -32.14
N LEU A 5 -23.90 -2.03 -32.14
CA LEU A 5 -24.02 -1.05 -33.21
C LEU A 5 -23.28 0.26 -32.89
N GLU A 6 -22.65 0.38 -31.71
CA GLU A 6 -21.98 1.60 -31.24
C GLU A 6 -20.97 2.14 -32.27
N LYS A 7 -20.22 1.24 -32.92
CA LYS A 7 -19.21 1.56 -33.93
C LYS A 7 -19.72 2.33 -35.16
N PHE A 8 -21.03 2.31 -35.41
CA PHE A 8 -21.64 3.02 -36.54
C PHE A 8 -22.20 4.39 -36.14
N ASN A 9 -22.19 4.73 -34.85
CA ASN A 9 -22.66 6.01 -34.36
C ASN A 9 -21.52 7.02 -34.27
N LEU A 10 -21.87 8.30 -34.37
CA LEU A 10 -20.92 9.40 -34.21
C LEU A 10 -20.33 9.45 -32.80
N ASN A 11 -21.17 9.17 -31.79
CA ASN A 11 -20.82 9.19 -30.37
C ASN A 11 -21.00 7.80 -29.77
N ARG A 12 -20.28 7.55 -28.66
CA ARG A 12 -20.50 6.37 -27.82
C ARG A 12 -21.90 6.41 -27.20
N PHE A 13 -22.45 5.24 -26.88
CA PHE A 13 -23.74 5.12 -26.21
C PHE A 13 -23.72 5.60 -24.76
N ARG A 14 -22.53 5.65 -24.16
CA ARG A 14 -22.28 6.18 -22.82
C ARG A 14 -20.85 6.68 -22.71
N PHE A 15 -20.62 7.55 -21.75
CA PHE A 15 -19.27 7.94 -21.38
C PHE A 15 -18.51 6.74 -20.75
N ARG A 16 -17.25 6.54 -21.17
CA ARG A 16 -16.35 5.48 -20.66
C ARG A 16 -14.95 6.05 -20.51
N GLY A 17 -14.69 6.67 -19.37
CA GLY A 17 -13.37 7.19 -19.01
C GLY A 17 -12.54 6.18 -18.24
N SER A 18 -11.22 6.38 -18.27
CA SER A 18 -10.28 5.61 -17.44
C SER A 18 -9.17 6.53 -16.97
N LEU A 19 -9.36 7.13 -15.78
CA LEU A 19 -8.30 7.90 -15.13
C LEU A 19 -7.37 6.93 -14.40
N SER A 20 -6.06 7.11 -14.55
CA SER A 20 -5.05 6.48 -13.69
C SER A 20 -4.07 7.54 -13.23
N THR A 21 -3.97 7.76 -11.93
CA THR A 21 -3.13 8.81 -11.34
C THR A 21 -2.51 8.38 -10.03
N ALA A 22 -1.42 9.04 -9.62
CA ALA A 22 -0.86 8.97 -8.28
C ALA A 22 -1.24 10.20 -7.42
N SER A 23 -1.91 11.20 -8.02
CA SER A 23 -2.38 12.40 -7.34
C SER A 23 -3.74 12.15 -6.70
N ILE A 24 -3.81 12.32 -5.38
CA ILE A 24 -5.05 12.19 -4.61
C ILE A 24 -6.05 13.27 -5.04
N ASP A 25 -5.57 14.49 -5.32
CA ASP A 25 -6.42 15.61 -5.71
C ASP A 25 -7.06 15.38 -7.08
N ASP A 26 -6.29 14.91 -8.06
CA ASP A 26 -6.82 14.59 -9.39
C ASP A 26 -7.83 13.44 -9.33
N PHE A 27 -7.53 12.40 -8.56
CA PHE A 27 -8.45 11.29 -8.34
C PHE A 27 -9.74 11.76 -7.69
N THR A 28 -9.65 12.58 -6.64
CA THR A 28 -10.81 13.07 -5.90
C THR A 28 -11.67 13.98 -6.77
N ARG A 29 -11.05 14.90 -7.52
CA ARG A 29 -11.76 15.80 -8.45
C ARG A 29 -12.48 15.00 -9.53
N TYR A 30 -11.76 14.16 -10.26
CA TYR A 30 -12.33 13.36 -11.34
C TYR A 30 -13.46 12.44 -10.86
N SER A 31 -13.28 11.77 -9.73
CA SER A 31 -14.30 10.88 -9.18
C SER A 31 -15.53 11.67 -8.71
N LYS A 32 -15.37 12.85 -8.12
CA LYS A 32 -16.51 13.68 -7.69
C LYS A 32 -17.28 14.25 -8.87
N ASP A 33 -16.59 14.72 -9.90
CA ASP A 33 -17.21 15.35 -11.07
C ASP A 33 -18.06 14.36 -11.88
N LEU A 34 -17.73 13.06 -11.81
CA LEU A 34 -18.37 11.99 -12.57
C LEU A 34 -19.10 10.95 -11.70
N ALA A 35 -19.18 11.17 -10.39
CA ALA A 35 -19.92 10.28 -9.50
C ALA A 35 -21.41 10.45 -9.73
N ASP A 36 -22.09 9.32 -9.93
CA ASP A 36 -23.55 9.22 -9.99
C ASP A 36 -24.06 8.15 -9.02
N GLU A 37 -25.38 7.99 -8.94
CA GLU A 37 -26.01 6.92 -8.18
C GLU A 37 -25.43 5.55 -8.59
N GLY A 38 -25.11 4.73 -7.58
CA GLY A 38 -24.46 3.45 -7.80
C GLY A 38 -22.93 3.51 -7.93
N THR A 39 -22.30 4.69 -7.94
CA THR A 39 -20.83 4.79 -7.86
C THR A 39 -20.30 4.09 -6.60
N ARG A 40 -19.21 3.34 -6.74
CA ARG A 40 -18.51 2.71 -5.61
C ARG A 40 -17.01 2.91 -5.74
N CYS A 41 -16.35 3.10 -4.60
CA CYS A 41 -14.90 3.14 -4.50
C CYS A 41 -14.42 1.95 -3.67
N PHE A 42 -13.46 1.21 -4.22
CA PHE A 42 -12.83 0.06 -3.60
C PHE A 42 -11.41 0.42 -3.20
N ILE A 43 -11.02 0.12 -1.97
CA ILE A 43 -9.71 0.46 -1.41
C ILE A 43 -8.93 -0.83 -1.18
N ASP A 44 -7.70 -0.85 -1.68
CA ASP A 44 -6.71 -1.89 -1.49
C ASP A 44 -5.48 -1.26 -0.83
N ALA A 45 -5.42 -1.37 0.51
CA ALA A 45 -4.38 -0.74 1.30
C ALA A 45 -2.99 -1.35 1.05
N ASP A 46 -2.93 -2.67 0.87
CA ASP A 46 -1.67 -3.42 0.69
C ASP A 46 -0.95 -3.00 -0.60
N ASN A 47 -1.73 -2.77 -1.66
CA ASN A 47 -1.25 -2.28 -2.94
C ASN A 47 -1.23 -0.74 -3.05
N MET A 48 -1.58 -0.03 -1.97
CA MET A 48 -1.75 1.43 -1.92
C MET A 48 -2.57 1.97 -3.11
N ARG A 49 -3.71 1.31 -3.37
CA ARG A 49 -4.55 1.54 -4.53
C ARG A 49 -5.99 1.82 -4.11
N ALA A 50 -6.66 2.72 -4.83
CA ALA A 50 -8.11 2.86 -4.79
C ALA A 50 -8.67 2.88 -6.21
N VAL A 51 -9.83 2.27 -6.41
CA VAL A 51 -10.52 2.23 -7.71
C VAL A 51 -11.96 2.66 -7.51
N SER A 52 -12.34 3.78 -8.12
CA SER A 52 -13.75 4.19 -8.26
C SER A 52 -14.31 3.67 -9.56
N VAL A 53 -15.44 2.98 -9.49
CA VAL A 53 -16.26 2.58 -10.63
C VAL A 53 -17.47 3.49 -10.64
N LEU A 54 -17.52 4.38 -11.63
CA LEU A 54 -18.40 5.54 -11.67
C LEU A 54 -19.78 5.22 -12.24
N ASN A 55 -19.88 4.14 -13.01
CA ASN A 55 -21.14 3.67 -13.60
C ASN A 55 -21.40 2.19 -13.26
N LEU A 56 -21.22 1.84 -11.98
CA LEU A 56 -21.43 0.48 -11.47
C LEU A 56 -22.93 0.15 -11.35
N GLY A 57 -23.79 1.13 -11.07
CA GLY A 57 -25.22 0.93 -10.85
C GLY A 57 -25.53 0.31 -9.48
N THR A 58 -26.69 -0.33 -9.36
CA THR A 58 -27.15 -0.99 -8.13
C THR A 58 -27.19 -2.51 -8.30
N ILE A 59 -27.59 -3.24 -7.25
CA ILE A 59 -27.75 -4.70 -7.33
C ILE A 59 -28.91 -5.06 -8.25
N ASP A 60 -30.00 -4.30 -8.19
CA ASP A 60 -31.20 -4.54 -9.00
C ASP A 60 -31.07 -3.99 -10.43
N GLU A 61 -30.29 -2.91 -10.60
CA GLU A 61 -30.03 -2.26 -11.88
C GLU A 61 -28.51 -2.08 -12.11
N PRO A 62 -27.80 -3.16 -12.52
CA PRO A 62 -26.36 -3.12 -12.71
C PRO A 62 -25.98 -2.28 -13.93
N GLY A 63 -24.98 -1.43 -13.74
CA GLY A 63 -24.36 -0.64 -14.79
C GLY A 63 -23.23 -1.39 -15.51
N HIS A 64 -22.54 -0.69 -16.40
CA HIS A 64 -21.52 -1.28 -17.26
C HIS A 64 -20.12 -1.34 -16.63
N ALA A 65 -19.89 -0.63 -15.53
CA ALA A 65 -18.64 -0.65 -14.78
C ALA A 65 -17.36 -0.34 -15.59
N ASP A 66 -17.49 0.43 -16.67
CA ASP A 66 -16.42 0.73 -17.63
C ASP A 66 -15.99 2.20 -17.65
N ASN A 67 -16.59 3.03 -16.80
CA ASN A 67 -16.08 4.35 -16.45
C ASN A 67 -15.38 4.25 -15.09
N THR A 68 -14.06 4.40 -15.06
CA THR A 68 -13.26 4.12 -13.87
C THR A 68 -12.23 5.21 -13.57
N ALA A 69 -11.90 5.35 -12.30
CA ALA A 69 -10.76 6.12 -11.82
C ALA A 69 -9.92 5.23 -10.92
N THR A 70 -8.61 5.18 -11.16
CA THR A 70 -7.64 4.44 -10.34
C THR A 70 -6.64 5.41 -9.73
N LEU A 71 -6.58 5.44 -8.40
CA LEU A 71 -5.48 6.00 -7.63
C LEU A 71 -4.48 4.89 -7.36
N LYS A 72 -3.21 5.07 -7.74
CA LYS A 72 -2.12 4.18 -7.34
C LYS A 72 -0.98 5.00 -6.76
N LEU A 73 -0.84 4.97 -5.44
CA LEU A 73 0.23 5.67 -4.76
C LEU A 73 1.54 4.91 -4.91
N LYS A 74 2.65 5.65 -4.90
CA LYS A 74 3.98 5.06 -4.86
C LYS A 74 4.38 4.88 -3.41
N LYS A 75 4.77 3.66 -3.05
CA LYS A 75 5.42 3.39 -1.76
C LYS A 75 6.67 4.26 -1.67
N THR A 76 6.87 4.91 -0.53
CA THR A 76 8.12 5.64 -0.28
C THR A 76 9.27 4.63 -0.17
N ALA A 77 10.52 5.08 -0.34
CA ALA A 77 11.68 4.21 -0.18
C ALA A 77 11.76 3.61 1.25
N PRO A 78 11.58 4.39 2.34
CA PRO A 78 11.55 3.82 3.69
C PRO A 78 10.45 2.79 3.89
N PHE A 79 9.23 3.05 3.40
CA PHE A 79 8.11 2.13 3.56
C PHE A 79 8.33 0.81 2.80
N SER A 80 8.87 0.89 1.58
CA SER A 80 9.21 -0.30 0.80
C SER A 80 10.30 -1.13 1.48
N ALA A 81 11.31 -0.48 2.05
CA ALA A 81 12.39 -1.16 2.77
C ALA A 81 11.89 -1.83 4.05
N LEU A 82 11.00 -1.18 4.81
CA LEU A 82 10.36 -1.79 5.98
C LEU A 82 9.58 -3.06 5.61
N LEU A 83 8.79 -3.00 4.54
CA LEU A 83 8.03 -4.17 4.07
C LEU A 83 8.94 -5.34 3.63
N SER A 84 10.16 -5.07 3.15
CA SER A 84 11.08 -6.13 2.72
C SER A 84 11.71 -6.92 3.87
N VAL A 85 11.73 -6.36 5.09
CA VAL A 85 12.30 -7.04 6.27
C VAL A 85 11.24 -7.55 7.24
N ASN A 86 10.06 -6.94 7.24
CA ASN A 86 8.99 -7.31 8.15
C ASN A 86 8.45 -8.72 7.85
N GLY A 87 8.49 -9.61 8.86
CA GLY A 87 8.04 -10.99 8.72
C GLY A 87 9.03 -11.92 8.02
N GLU A 88 10.16 -11.40 7.53
CA GLU A 88 11.18 -12.17 6.84
C GLU A 88 12.30 -12.64 7.77
N ARG A 89 12.82 -13.84 7.50
CA ARG A 89 14.01 -14.35 8.21
C ARG A 89 15.25 -13.62 7.70
N ASN A 90 15.85 -12.82 8.57
CA ASN A 90 17.08 -12.09 8.28
C ASN A 90 18.26 -12.66 9.06
N SER A 91 19.44 -12.65 8.44
CA SER A 91 20.68 -12.88 9.18
C SER A 91 20.93 -11.72 10.15
N GLN A 92 21.64 -11.96 11.26
CA GLN A 92 22.02 -10.88 12.18
C GLN A 92 22.76 -9.74 11.46
N LYS A 93 23.65 -10.08 10.53
CA LYS A 93 24.40 -9.12 9.72
C LYS A 93 23.46 -8.25 8.87
N SER A 94 22.61 -8.89 8.06
CA SER A 94 21.72 -8.18 7.14
C SER A 94 20.70 -7.32 7.88
N LEU A 95 20.17 -7.80 9.01
CA LEU A 95 19.24 -7.02 9.83
C LEU A 95 19.94 -5.80 10.46
N ALA A 96 21.15 -5.97 10.98
CA ALA A 96 21.88 -4.86 11.58
C ALA A 96 22.31 -3.79 10.56
N GLU A 97 22.73 -4.19 9.36
CA GLU A 97 23.02 -3.27 8.24
C GLU A 97 21.74 -2.51 7.83
N TRP A 98 20.61 -3.20 7.69
CA TRP A 98 19.34 -2.56 7.37
C TRP A 98 18.92 -1.52 8.44
N ILE A 99 19.08 -1.82 9.73
CA ILE A 99 18.77 -0.85 10.80
C ILE A 99 19.65 0.39 10.72
N GLU A 100 20.92 0.23 10.33
CA GLU A 100 21.84 1.37 10.15
C GLU A 100 21.47 2.22 8.94
N ASP A 101 21.16 1.59 7.80
CA ASP A 101 20.75 2.28 6.58
C ASP A 101 19.48 3.13 6.76
N TRP A 102 18.60 2.72 7.69
CA TRP A 102 17.33 3.40 7.98
C TRP A 102 17.29 4.04 9.38
N ALA A 103 18.44 4.27 10.02
CA ALA A 103 18.52 4.72 11.41
C ALA A 103 17.75 6.03 11.69
N ASP A 104 17.70 6.95 10.72
CA ASP A 104 16.97 8.22 10.83
C ASP A 104 15.45 8.04 10.95
N TYR A 105 14.92 6.88 10.55
CA TYR A 105 13.51 6.55 10.57
C TYR A 105 13.14 5.54 11.66
N LEU A 106 14.10 5.10 12.48
CA LEU A 106 13.93 4.01 13.43
C LEU A 106 14.26 4.46 14.86
N VAL A 107 13.51 3.92 15.81
CA VAL A 107 13.82 3.99 17.24
C VAL A 107 13.82 2.57 17.79
N GLY A 108 14.89 2.22 18.51
CA GLY A 108 14.98 0.95 19.22
C GLY A 108 14.44 1.10 20.64
N PHE A 109 14.12 -0.02 21.27
CA PHE A 109 13.77 -0.08 22.69
C PHE A 109 14.63 -1.14 23.36
N ASP A 110 15.10 -0.86 24.57
CA ASP A 110 15.81 -1.85 25.38
C ASP A 110 14.86 -2.75 26.18
N ALA A 111 15.41 -3.64 27.02
CA ALA A 111 14.64 -4.60 27.81
C ALA A 111 13.67 -3.95 28.81
N ASN A 112 13.91 -2.70 29.21
CA ASN A 112 13.03 -1.95 30.11
C ASN A 112 11.97 -1.15 29.35
N GLY A 113 12.01 -1.16 28.01
CA GLY A 113 11.17 -0.34 27.16
C GLY A 113 11.68 1.09 26.99
N ASP A 114 12.91 1.38 27.41
CA ASP A 114 13.51 2.71 27.24
C ASP A 114 13.99 2.88 25.79
N ALA A 115 13.72 4.06 25.22
CA ALA A 115 14.10 4.37 23.85
C ALA A 115 15.62 4.45 23.70
N ILE A 116 16.15 3.73 22.70
CA ILE A 116 17.56 3.74 22.32
C ILE A 116 17.72 4.13 20.86
N GLN A 117 18.88 4.69 20.52
CA GLN A 117 19.22 4.97 19.13
C GLN A 117 19.26 3.68 18.30
N ALA A 118 18.78 3.76 17.06
CA ALA A 118 18.78 2.63 16.13
C ALA A 118 20.18 2.02 15.94
N THR A 119 21.23 2.84 15.91
CA THR A 119 22.63 2.38 15.85
C THR A 119 23.04 1.53 17.05
N LYS A 120 22.58 1.86 18.25
CA LYS A 120 22.79 1.04 19.47
C LYS A 120 22.06 -0.29 19.36
N ALA A 121 20.84 -0.29 18.82
CA ALA A 121 20.08 -1.52 18.55
C ALA A 121 20.78 -2.41 17.52
N ALA A 122 21.27 -1.84 16.40
CA ALA A 122 22.04 -2.57 15.39
C ALA A 122 23.31 -3.20 15.99
N ALA A 123 24.04 -2.47 16.83
CA ALA A 123 25.22 -2.99 17.52
C ALA A 123 24.88 -4.13 18.50
N ALA A 124 23.75 -4.05 19.19
CA ALA A 124 23.27 -5.12 20.06
C ALA A 124 22.93 -6.39 19.26
N ILE A 125 22.25 -6.26 18.12
CA ILE A 125 21.89 -7.40 17.25
C ILE A 125 23.13 -8.15 16.75
N ARG A 126 24.20 -7.43 16.40
CA ARG A 126 25.48 -8.06 16.00
C ARG A 126 26.17 -8.85 17.10
N LYS A 127 25.87 -8.56 18.37
CA LYS A 127 26.46 -9.21 19.54
C LYS A 127 25.63 -10.38 20.06
N ILE A 128 24.46 -10.66 19.47
CA ILE A 128 23.61 -11.77 19.90
C ILE A 128 24.34 -13.09 19.65
N THR A 129 24.74 -13.76 20.72
CA THR A 129 25.31 -15.12 20.70
C THR A 129 24.33 -16.11 21.33
N ILE A 130 24.44 -17.38 20.95
CA ILE A 130 23.53 -18.44 21.39
C ILE A 130 23.62 -18.69 22.92
N GLU A 131 24.77 -18.40 23.54
CA GLU A 131 24.99 -18.58 24.99
C GLU A 131 24.20 -17.57 25.86
N ALA A 132 23.81 -16.42 25.31
CA ALA A 132 23.03 -15.42 26.04
C ALA A 132 21.63 -15.93 26.44
N ASN A 133 21.10 -16.94 25.75
CA ASN A 133 19.78 -17.52 26.06
C ASN A 133 19.80 -18.58 27.18
N GLN A 134 20.97 -19.06 27.64
CA GLN A 134 21.02 -20.05 28.74
C GLN A 134 21.14 -19.43 30.13
N THR A 135 21.49 -18.14 30.23
CA THR A 135 21.75 -17.51 31.54
C THR A 135 20.47 -16.85 32.12
N ALA A 136 19.45 -16.59 31.30
CA ALA A 136 18.19 -15.98 31.75
C ALA A 136 17.15 -16.98 32.28
N ASP A 137 17.31 -18.28 32.01
CA ASP A 137 16.40 -19.34 32.49
C ASP A 137 16.89 -19.98 33.82
N PHE A 138 17.98 -19.49 34.41
CA PHE A 138 18.58 -20.05 35.63
C PHE A 138 18.83 -19.03 36.77
N GLU A 139 18.21 -17.84 36.72
CA GLU A 139 18.14 -16.92 37.87
C GLU A 139 16.72 -16.77 38.42
#